data_AF-A0A7C1I1P0-F1
#
_entry.id   AF-A0A7C1I1P0-F1
#
_cell.length_a   1.000
_cell.length_b   1.000
_cell.length_c   1.000
_cell.angle_alpha   90.00
_cell.angle_beta   90.00
_cell.angle_gamma   90.00
#
_symmetry.space_group_name_H-M   'P 1'
#
loop_
_entity.id
_entity.type
_entity.pdbx_description
1 polymer ?
#
loop_
_entity_poly.entity_id
_entity_poly.type
_entity_poly.pdbx_seq_one_letter_code
_entity_poly.pdbx_strand_id
1 'polypeptide(L)'
;MIETIIVILFAIGIAAAIYYFLKKASTLVVNAVVGLITLFIVNQLDILGMGEVPITWVSVVVCAFGGIAGAALLIVLNLVGITL
;
A
#
# COMPACT_ATOMS: atom_id res chain seq x y z
N MET A 1 32.32 -16.00 11.53
CA MET A 1 32.01 -15.06 12.63
C MET A 1 31.31 -13.80 12.13
N ILE A 2 31.79 -13.15 11.06
CA ILE A 2 31.19 -11.91 10.54
C ILE A 2 29.82 -12.13 9.87
N GLU A 3 29.64 -13.22 9.12
CA GLU A 3 28.36 -13.58 8.49
C GLU A 3 27.25 -13.77 9.51
N THR A 4 27.55 -14.43 10.63
CA THR A 4 26.60 -14.64 11.73
C THR A 4 26.13 -13.31 12.33
N ILE A 5 27.04 -12.34 12.47
CA ILE A 5 26.72 -10.99 12.96
C ILE A 5 25.82 -10.25 11.97
N ILE A 6 26.09 -10.35 10.67
CA ILE A 6 25.25 -9.73 9.62
C ILE A 6 23.84 -10.31 9.63
N VAL A 7 23.71 -11.64 9.73
CA VAL A 7 22.40 -12.31 9.79
C VAL A 7 21.62 -11.88 11.03
N ILE A 8 22.27 -11.80 12.20
CA ILE A 8 21.63 -11.35 13.44
C ILE A 8 21.15 -9.89 13.31
N LEU A 9 21.98 -9.00 12.74
CA LEU A 9 21.57 -7.61 12.52
C LEU A 9 20.38 -7.50 11.56
N PHE A 10 20.37 -8.30 10.50
CA PHE A 10 19.25 -8.32 9.55
C PHE A 10 17.96 -8.84 10.20
N ALA A 11 18.06 -9.90 10.98
CA ALA A 11 16.93 -10.46 11.74
C ALA A 11 16.35 -9.44 12.74
N ILE A 12 17.21 -8.72 13.47
CA ILE A 12 16.79 -7.64 14.38
C ILE A 12 16.12 -6.51 13.59
N GLY A 13 16.67 -6.13 12.43
CA GLY A 13 16.08 -5.13 11.54
C GLY A 13 14.67 -5.50 11.08
N ILE A 14 14.48 -6.74 10.61
CA ILE A 14 13.16 -7.25 10.23
C ILE A 14 12.21 -7.26 11.42
N ALA A 15 12.64 -7.76 12.58
CA ALA A 15 11.81 -7.83 13.78
C ALA A 15 11.38 -6.43 14.25
N ALA A 16 12.29 -5.44 14.21
CA ALA A 16 11.99 -4.06 14.55
C ALA A 16 10.99 -3.43 13.56
N ALA A 17 11.14 -3.69 12.25
CA ALA A 17 10.19 -3.24 11.24
C ALA A 17 8.79 -3.85 11.47
N ILE A 18 8.71 -5.16 11.70
CA ILE A 18 7.45 -5.85 12.00
C ILE A 18 6.80 -5.27 13.27
N TYR A 19 7.57 -5.07 14.35
CA TYR A 19 7.06 -4.48 15.59
C TYR A 19 6.52 -3.06 15.38
N TYR A 20 7.21 -2.25 14.58
CA TYR A 20 6.75 -0.91 14.23
C TYR A 20 5.43 -0.94 13.46
N PHE A 21 5.33 -1.80 12.44
CA PHE A 21 4.09 -1.95 11.66
C PHE A 21 2.94 -2.51 12.51
N LEU A 22 3.20 -3.46 13.42
CA LEU A 22 2.20 -3.97 14.36
C LEU A 22 1.71 -2.88 15.32
N LYS A 23 2.62 -2.06 15.87
CA LYS A 23 2.27 -0.94 16.74
C LYS A 23 1.47 0.15 16.01
N LYS A 24 1.61 0.21 14.69
CA LYS A 24 0.90 1.13 13.78
C LYS A 24 -0.19 0.42 12.96
N ALA A 25 -0.61 -0.79 13.36
CA ALA A 25 -1.59 -1.57 12.62
C ALA A 25 -2.91 -0.80 12.45
N SER A 26 -3.35 -0.09 13.50
CA SER A 26 -4.55 0.75 13.44
C SER A 26 -4.44 1.85 12.37
N THR A 27 -3.27 2.49 12.23
CA THR A 27 -3.05 3.49 11.18
C THR A 27 -2.96 2.87 9.79
N LEU A 28 -2.46 1.63 9.68
CA LEU A 28 -2.43 0.88 8.42
C LEU A 28 -3.85 0.58 7.92
N VAL A 29 -4.75 0.20 8.83
CA VAL A 29 -6.16 -0.05 8.51
C VAL A 29 -6.86 1.24 8.08
N VAL A 30 -6.66 2.34 8.81
CA VAL A 30 -7.24 3.64 8.43
C VAL A 30 -6.72 4.09 7.06
N ASN A 31 -5.43 3.96 6.80
CA ASN A 31 -4.85 4.30 5.50
C ASN A 31 -5.44 3.44 4.38
N ALA A 32 -5.59 2.12 4.61
CA ALA A 32 -6.23 1.23 3.65
C ALA A 32 -7.65 1.68 3.32
N VAL A 33 -8.46 1.95 4.35
CA VAL A 33 -9.85 2.37 4.20
C VAL A 33 -9.93 3.71 3.45
N VAL A 34 -9.15 4.72 3.85
CA VAL A 34 -9.16 6.04 3.19
C VAL A 34 -8.68 5.94 1.74
N GLY A 35 -7.62 5.16 1.47
CA GLY A 35 -7.11 4.93 0.12
C GLY A 35 -8.11 4.20 -0.78
N LEU A 36 -8.76 3.15 -0.27
CA LEU A 36 -9.79 2.41 -1.00
C LEU A 36 -11.05 3.25 -1.25
N ILE A 37 -11.49 4.04 -0.27
CA ILE A 37 -12.59 4.99 -0.46
C ILE A 37 -12.23 5.99 -1.56
N THR A 38 -10.99 6.49 -1.57
CA THR A 38 -10.52 7.42 -2.61
C THR A 38 -10.58 6.78 -4.00
N LEU A 39 -10.06 5.54 -4.15
CA LEU A 39 -10.16 4.77 -5.40
C LEU A 39 -11.61 4.54 -5.82
N PHE A 40 -12.48 4.18 -4.88
CA PHE A 40 -13.90 3.94 -5.14
C PHE A 40 -14.60 5.21 -5.65
N ILE A 41 -14.33 6.37 -5.02
CA ILE A 41 -14.90 7.66 -5.45
C ILE A 41 -14.40 8.03 -6.84
N VAL A 42 -13.08 7.90 -7.10
CA VAL A 42 -12.49 8.20 -8.41
C VAL A 42 -13.10 7.33 -9.50
N ASN A 43 -13.32 6.05 -9.20
CA ASN A 43 -13.95 5.11 -10.13
C ASN A 43 -15.43 5.47 -10.38
N GLN A 44 -16.22 5.70 -9.33
CA GLN A 44 -17.65 6.00 -9.44
C GLN A 44 -17.96 7.33 -10.13
N LEU A 45 -17.12 8.34 -9.91
CA LEU A 45 -17.31 9.67 -10.50
C LEU A 45 -16.67 9.80 -11.88
N ASP A 46 -15.98 8.75 -12.35
CA ASP A 46 -15.19 8.73 -13.60
C ASP A 46 -14.39 10.03 -13.79
N ILE A 47 -13.80 10.54 -12.70
CA ILE A 47 -13.20 11.89 -12.61
C ILE A 47 -12.10 12.07 -13.66
N LEU A 48 -11.60 10.95 -14.15
CA LEU A 48 -10.42 10.82 -14.95
C LEU A 48 -10.68 10.18 -16.32
N GLY A 49 -11.88 9.64 -16.58
CA GLY A 49 -12.20 8.96 -17.84
C GLY A 49 -11.34 7.72 -18.12
N MET A 50 -10.72 7.15 -17.07
CA MET A 50 -9.67 6.12 -17.15
C MET A 50 -10.22 4.70 -17.02
N GLY A 51 -11.54 4.54 -16.95
CA GLY A 51 -12.18 3.26 -16.69
C GLY A 51 -11.90 2.76 -15.26
N GLU A 52 -12.37 1.54 -14.98
CA GLU A 52 -12.32 1.01 -13.62
C GLU A 52 -10.91 0.64 -13.19
N VAL A 53 -10.42 1.28 -12.11
CA VAL A 53 -9.22 0.81 -11.41
C VAL A 53 -9.60 -0.43 -10.60
N PRO A 54 -9.06 -1.61 -10.92
CA PRO A 54 -9.48 -2.84 -10.25
C PRO A 54 -9.10 -2.82 -8.77
N ILE A 55 -10.07 -3.13 -7.91
CA ILE A 55 -9.85 -3.27 -6.47
C ILE A 55 -9.47 -4.73 -6.19
N THR A 56 -8.16 -5.02 -6.25
CA THR A 56 -7.59 -6.35 -5.95
C THR A 56 -6.97 -6.40 -4.55
N TRP A 57 -6.55 -7.59 -4.10
CA TRP A 57 -5.78 -7.70 -2.85
C TRP A 57 -4.47 -6.89 -2.88
N VAL A 58 -3.89 -6.69 -4.07
CA VAL A 58 -2.69 -5.87 -4.24
C VAL A 58 -3.02 -4.41 -3.96
N SER A 59 -4.14 -3.90 -4.50
CA SER A 59 -4.52 -2.50 -4.27
C SER A 59 -4.82 -2.22 -2.79
N VAL A 60 -5.45 -3.16 -2.08
CA VAL A 60 -5.68 -3.08 -0.63
C VAL A 60 -4.36 -2.95 0.13
N VAL A 61 -3.36 -3.77 -0.23
CA VAL A 61 -2.04 -3.74 0.42
C VAL A 61 -1.30 -2.43 0.11
N VAL A 62 -1.30 -2.00 -1.14
CA VAL A 62 -0.67 -0.73 -1.56
C VAL A 62 -1.32 0.46 -0.86
N CYS A 63 -2.65 0.49 -0.75
CA CYS A 63 -3.39 1.50 0.02
C CYS A 63 -3.18 1.37 1.54
N ALA A 64 -2.95 0.17 2.09
CA ALA A 64 -2.64 0.03 3.52
C ALA A 64 -1.29 0.67 3.87
N PHE A 65 -0.27 0.47 3.03
CA PHE A 65 1.05 1.06 3.24
C PHE A 65 1.11 2.55 2.84
N GLY A 66 0.44 2.94 1.75
CA GLY A 66 0.53 4.30 1.18
C GLY A 66 -0.67 5.22 1.43
N GLY A 67 -1.80 4.70 1.90
CA GLY A 67 -3.04 5.46 2.07
C GLY A 67 -3.52 6.13 0.80
N ILE A 68 -3.78 7.43 0.89
CA ILE A 68 -4.12 8.30 -0.24
C ILE A 68 -2.98 8.33 -1.27
N ALA A 69 -1.72 8.35 -0.84
CA ALA A 69 -0.59 8.31 -1.77
C ALA A 69 -0.52 6.97 -2.52
N GLY A 70 -0.89 5.87 -1.85
CA GLY A 70 -1.03 4.55 -2.49
C GLY A 70 -2.16 4.51 -3.51
N ALA A 71 -3.31 5.12 -3.21
CA ALA A 71 -4.41 5.28 -4.16
C ALA A 71 -3.99 6.12 -5.38
N ALA A 72 -3.31 7.25 -5.16
CA ALA A 72 -2.78 8.08 -6.23
C ALA A 72 -1.78 7.32 -7.12
N LEU A 73 -0.91 6.49 -6.53
CA LEU A 73 0.03 5.65 -7.28
C LEU A 73 -0.71 4.66 -8.20
N LEU A 74 -1.75 3.99 -7.71
CA LEU A 74 -2.53 3.04 -8.49
C LEU A 74 -3.30 3.71 -9.63
N ILE A 75 -3.80 4.92 -9.41
CA ILE A 75 -4.43 5.75 -10.45
C ILE A 75 -3.41 6.09 -11.55
N VAL A 76 -2.20 6.52 -11.17
CA VAL A 76 -1.11 6.81 -12.12
C VAL A 76 -0.66 5.55 -12.85
N LEU A 77 -0.68 4.38 -12.21
CA LEU A 77 -0.33 3.12 -12.86
C LEU A 77 -1.37 2.70 -13.89
N ASN A 78 -2.66 2.83 -13.55
CA ASN A 78 -3.77 2.56 -14.46
C ASN A 78 -3.73 3.50 -15.68
N LEU A 79 -3.34 4.76 -15.47
CA LEU A 79 -3.07 5.76 -16.52
C LEU A 79 -2.04 5.32 -17.55
N VAL A 80 -1.00 4.63 -17.09
CA VAL A 80 0.08 4.12 -17.94
C VAL A 80 -0.30 2.76 -18.56
N GLY A 81 -1.52 2.25 -18.29
CA GLY A 81 -2.04 0.99 -18.80
C GLY A 81 -1.60 -0.24 -17.99
N ILE A 82 -1.05 -0.04 -16.80
CA ILE A 82 -0.62 -1.13 -15.90
C ILE A 82 -1.66 -1.28 -14.78
N THR A 83 -2.50 -2.30 -14.90
CA THR A 83 -3.51 -2.68 -13.91
C THR A 83 -2.95 -3.73 -12.95
N LEU A 84 -3.20 -3.56 -11.65
CA LEU A 84 -2.77 -4.44 -10.56
C LEU A 84 -3.95 -5.05 -9.79
#